data_AF-A0A3N5I7U4-F1
#
_entry.id   AF-A0A3N5I7U4-F1
#
_cell.length_a   1.000
_cell.length_b   1.000
_cell.length_c   1.000
_cell.angle_alpha   90.00
_cell.angle_beta   90.00
_cell.angle_gamma   90.00
#
_symmetry.space_group_name_H-M   'P 1'
#
loop_
_entity.id
_entity.type
_entity.pdbx_description
1 polymer ?
#
loop_
_entity_poly.entity_id
_entity_poly.type
_entity_poly.pdbx_seq_one_letter_code
_entity_poly.pdbx_strand_id
1 'polypeptide(L)' 'GSVLAVLLPAAALVLATQFIGLYVASAVYVGAYMRWIGRHSWPLTVGLAVAIPVVTFVVFERWFLVPMPKGPLEAWLGY' A
#
# COMPACT_ATOMS: atom_id res chain seq x y z
N GLY A 1 21.59 -6.79 -15.16
CA GLY A 1 21.43 -6.62 -13.71
C GLY A 1 20.17 -5.89 -13.26
N SER A 2 19.13 -5.73 -14.08
CA SER A 2 17.97 -4.87 -13.71
C SER A 2 16.74 -5.58 -13.16
N VAL A 3 16.68 -6.92 -13.17
CA VAL A 3 15.49 -7.65 -12.67
C VAL A 3 15.49 -7.72 -11.13
N LEU A 4 16.66 -7.92 -10.52
CA LEU A 4 16.83 -7.95 -9.06
C LEU A 4 16.45 -6.62 -8.38
N ALA A 5 16.63 -5.50 -9.07
CA ALA A 5 16.30 -4.17 -8.56
C ALA A 5 14.78 -3.96 -8.37
N VAL A 6 13.95 -4.68 -9.11
CA VAL A 6 12.48 -4.66 -8.98
C VAL A 6 12.00 -5.77 -8.04
N LEU A 7 12.76 -6.87 -7.97
CA LEU A 7 12.44 -8.02 -7.13
C LEU A 7 12.50 -7.69 -5.64
N LEU A 8 13.46 -6.87 -5.21
CA LEU A 8 13.58 -6.41 -3.83
C LEU A 8 12.37 -5.60 -3.32
N PRO A 9 11.95 -4.50 -3.98
CA PRO A 9 10.78 -3.74 -3.55
C PRO A 9 9.48 -4.54 -3.68
N ALA A 10 9.35 -5.40 -4.69
CA ALA A 10 8.19 -6.29 -4.82
C ALA A 10 8.13 -7.32 -3.68
N ALA A 11 9.25 -7.97 -3.36
CA ALA A 11 9.33 -8.92 -2.25
C ALA A 11 9.06 -8.24 -0.89
N ALA A 12 9.56 -7.02 -0.70
CA ALA A 12 9.28 -6.24 0.50
C ALA A 12 7.79 -5.90 0.64
N LEU A 13 7.12 -5.54 -0.46
CA LEU A 13 5.66 -5.30 -0.48
C LEU A 13 4.88 -6.57 -0.16
N VAL A 14 5.25 -7.70 -0.75
CA VAL A 14 4.59 -9.00 -0.49
C VAL A 14 4.76 -9.42 0.96
N LEU A 15 5.98 -9.32 1.50
CA LEU A 15 6.26 -9.61 2.90
C LEU A 15 5.46 -8.68 3.83
N ALA A 16 5.48 -7.37 3.58
CA ALA A 16 4.69 -6.42 4.37
C ALA A 16 3.19 -6.75 4.33
N THR A 17 2.67 -7.10 3.15
CA THR A 17 1.25 -7.47 2.96
C THR A 17 0.83 -8.63 3.85
N GLN A 18 1.72 -9.60 4.13
CA GLN A 18 1.41 -10.72 5.02
C GLN A 18 1.22 -10.31 6.49
N PHE A 19 1.86 -9.23 6.93
CA PHE A 19 1.79 -8.79 8.33
C PHE A 19 0.76 -7.69 8.55
N ILE A 20 0.66 -6.74 7.63
CA ILE A 20 -0.11 -5.51 7.82
C ILE A 20 -1.25 -5.32 6.81
N GLY A 21 -1.44 -6.26 5.86
CA GLY A 21 -2.45 -6.15 4.82
C GLY A 21 -1.97 -5.35 3.62
N LEU A 22 -2.63 -5.58 2.47
CA LEU A 22 -2.24 -4.99 1.19
C LEU A 22 -2.40 -3.48 1.20
N TYR A 23 -3.48 -2.97 1.81
CA TYR A 23 -3.80 -1.54 1.77
C TYR A 23 -2.80 -0.74 2.61
N VAL A 24 -2.50 -1.20 3.82
CA VAL A 24 -1.51 -0.56 4.70
C VAL A 24 -0.09 -0.70 4.12
N ALA A 25 0.26 -1.87 3.59
CA ALA A 25 1.55 -2.07 2.93
C ALA A 25 1.72 -1.13 1.72
N SER A 26 0.66 -0.93 0.93
CA SER A 26 0.65 0.01 -0.20
C SER A 26 0.81 1.46 0.27
N ALA A 27 0.14 1.86 1.36
CA ALA A 27 0.27 3.20 1.94
C ALA A 27 1.73 3.48 2.36
N VAL A 28 2.34 2.53 3.08
CA VAL A 28 3.72 2.62 3.53
C VAL A 28 4.68 2.66 2.34
N TYR A 29 4.47 1.80 1.34
CA TYR A 29 5.30 1.75 0.14
C TYR A 29 5.27 3.07 -0.65
N VAL A 30 4.07 3.59 -0.93
CA VAL A 30 3.90 4.87 -1.64
C VAL A 30 4.50 6.01 -0.83
N GLY A 31 4.19 6.11 0.47
CA GLY A 31 4.71 7.16 1.33
C GLY A 31 6.23 7.14 1.44
N ALA A 32 6.82 5.96 1.65
CA ALA A 32 8.26 5.74 1.71
C ALA A 32 8.94 6.13 0.39
N TYR A 33 8.39 5.68 -0.74
CA TYR A 33 8.94 5.96 -2.05
C TYR A 33 8.89 7.45 -2.39
N MET A 34 7.73 8.10 -2.20
CA MET A 34 7.57 9.53 -2.44
C MET A 34 8.47 10.37 -1.54
N ARG A 35 8.71 9.93 -0.30
CA ARG A 35 9.54 10.66 0.65
C ARG A 35 11.04 10.50 0.39
N TRP A 36 11.51 9.28 0.16
CA TRP A 36 12.94 8.97 0.02
C TRP A 36 13.45 9.14 -1.41
N ILE A 37 12.71 8.64 -2.41
CA ILE A 37 13.11 8.74 -3.82
C ILE A 37 12.58 10.05 -4.42
N GLY A 38 11.30 10.35 -4.22
CA GLY A 38 10.65 11.51 -4.85
C GLY A 38 11.01 12.86 -4.22
N ARG A 39 11.43 12.89 -2.94
CA ARG A 39 11.66 14.11 -2.14
C ARG A 39 10.49 15.11 -2.21
N HIS A 40 9.26 14.60 -2.36
CA HIS A 40 8.06 15.43 -2.48
C HIS A 40 7.69 16.10 -1.14
N SER A 41 6.83 17.12 -1.20
CA SER A 41 6.33 17.79 -0.01
C SER A 41 5.48 16.84 0.85
N TRP A 42 5.54 17.02 2.17
CA TRP A 42 4.79 16.19 3.14
C TRP A 42 3.29 16.13 2.87
N PRO A 43 2.59 17.24 2.54
CA PRO A 43 1.15 17.20 2.26
C PRO A 43 0.81 16.32 1.06
N LEU A 44 1.59 16.41 -0.02
CA LEU A 44 1.41 15.59 -1.22
C LEU A 44 1.68 14.11 -0.94
N THR A 45 2.74 13.84 -0.18
CA THR A 45 3.15 12.48 0.19
C THR A 45 2.06 11.81 1.02
N VAL A 46 1.59 12.45 2.09
CA VAL A 46 0.54 11.90 2.96
C VAL A 46 -0.78 11.79 2.19
N GLY A 47 -1.12 12.80 1.39
CA GLY A 47 -2.33 12.79 0.57
C GLY A 47 -2.39 11.58 -0.35
N LEU A 48 -1.33 11.30 -1.09
CA LEU A 48 -1.30 10.17 -2.04
C LEU A 48 -1.08 8.82 -1.35
N ALA A 49 -0.27 8.77 -0.29
CA ALA A 49 -0.08 7.55 0.50
C ALA A 49 -1.38 7.04 1.14
N VAL A 50 -2.33 7.94 1.44
CA VAL A 50 -3.66 7.56 1.95
C VAL A 50 -4.67 7.40 0.81
N ALA A 51 -4.73 8.36 -0.12
CA ALA A 51 -5.77 8.37 -1.16
C ALA A 51 -5.70 7.12 -2.06
N ILE A 52 -4.51 6.69 -2.46
CA ILE A 52 -4.35 5.53 -3.34
C ILE A 52 -4.94 4.25 -2.70
N PRO A 53 -4.48 3.80 -1.50
CA PRO A 53 -5.02 2.60 -0.89
C PRO A 53 -6.50 2.72 -0.52
N VAL A 54 -6.98 3.91 -0.12
CA VAL A 54 -8.43 4.13 0.16
C VAL A 54 -9.27 3.96 -1.10
N VAL A 55 -8.84 4.54 -2.23
CA VAL A 55 -9.55 4.37 -3.52
C VAL A 55 -9.53 2.90 -3.93
N THR A 56 -8.38 2.22 -3.82
CA THR A 56 -8.28 0.79 -4.12
C THR A 56 -9.22 -0.04 -3.23
N PHE A 57 -9.32 0.28 -1.94
CA PHE A 57 -10.25 -0.37 -1.01
C PHE A 57 -11.70 -0.20 -1.47
N VAL A 58 -12.14 1.03 -1.80
CA VAL A 58 -13.50 1.29 -2.27
C VAL A 58 -13.79 0.54 -3.57
N VAL A 59 -12.89 0.61 -4.54
CA VAL A 59 -13.08 -0.04 -5.84
C VAL A 59 -13.19 -1.55 -5.68
N PHE A 60 -12.27 -2.20 -4.95
CA PHE A 60 -12.27 -3.65 -4.85
C PHE A 60 -13.31 -4.20 -3.87
N GLU A 61 -13.41 -3.62 -2.67
CA GLU A 61 -14.32 -4.17 -1.65
C GLU A 61 -15.76 -3.69 -1.82
N ARG A 62 -16.00 -2.45 -2.26
CA ARG A 62 -17.36 -1.90 -2.34
C ARG A 62 -17.98 -2.05 -3.72
N TRP A 63 -17.20 -1.97 -4.79
CA TRP A 63 -17.72 -2.10 -6.15
C TRP A 63 -17.52 -3.49 -6.74
N PHE A 64 -16.30 -4.04 -6.70
CA PHE A 64 -16.04 -5.38 -7.24
C PHE A 64 -16.43 -6.52 -6.30
N LEU A 65 -16.58 -6.24 -4.99
CA LEU A 65 -16.82 -7.24 -3.94
C LEU A 65 -15.75 -8.35 -3.92
N VAL A 66 -14.51 -8.02 -4.31
CA VAL A 66 -13.38 -8.96 -4.33
C VAL A 66 -12.57 -8.75 -3.06
N PRO A 67 -12.48 -9.75 -2.16
CA PRO A 67 -11.68 -9.64 -0.96
C PRO A 67 -10.19 -9.69 -1.32
N MET A 68 -9.48 -8.63 -0.97
CA MET A 68 -8.02 -8.55 -1.08
C MET A 68 -7.35 -9.00 0.22
N PRO A 69 -6.04 -9.31 0.22
CA PRO A 69 -5.31 -9.66 1.43
C PRO A 69 -5.41 -8.54 2.48
N LYS A 70 -6.24 -8.77 3.51
CA LYS A 70 -6.47 -7.83 4.60
C LYS A 70 -5.47 -8.07 5.73
N GLY A 71 -5.11 -7.00 6.42
CA GLY A 71 -4.24 -7.04 7.57
C GLY A 71 -4.98 -6.93 8.89
N PRO A 72 -4.23 -6.87 10.01
CA PRO A 72 -4.78 -6.70 11.34
C PRO A 72 -5.53 -5.37 11.48
N LEU A 73 -5.10 -4.33 10.76
CA LEU A 73 -5.73 -3.01 10.80
C LEU A 73 -7.13 -3.03 10.20
N GLU A 74 -7.31 -3.68 9.04
CA GLU A 74 -8.62 -3.85 8.43
C GLU A 74 -9.53 -4.74 9.31
N ALA A 75 -8.97 -5.81 9.89
CA ALA A 75 -9.71 -6.67 10.82
C ALA A 75 -10.20 -5.90 12.06
N TRP A 76 -9.40 -4.96 12.58
CA TRP A 76 -9.81 -4.06 13.67
C TRP A 76 -10.91 -3.08 13.26
N LEU A 77 -10.95 -2.68 11.99
CA LEU A 77 -11.99 -1.82 11.42
C LEU A 77 -13.27 -2.58 11.04
N GLY A 78 -13.30 -3.91 11.26
CA GLY A 78 -14.47 -4.75 11.00
C GLY A 78 -14.64 -5.17 9.53
N TYR A 79 -13.56 -5.09 8.74
CA TYR A 79 -13.50 -5.52 7.35
C TYR A 79 -12.56 -6.70 7.17
#